data_AF-A0A9R0I2E8-F1
#
_entry.id   AF-A0A9R0I2E8-F1
#
_cell.length_a   1.000
_cell.length_b   1.000
_cell.length_c   1.000
_cell.angle_alpha   90.00
_cell.angle_beta   90.00
_cell.angle_gamma   90.00
#
_symmetry.space_group_name_H-M   'P 1'
#
loop_
_entity.id
_entity.type
_entity.pdbx_description
1 polymer ?
#
loop_
_entity_poly.entity_id
_entity_poly.type
_entity_poly.pdbx_seq_one_letter_code
_entity_poly.pdbx_strand_id
1 'polypeptide(L)'
;MIRKHFVLPDGPLVNKALVMRIDKPWNNHRYKLKRDFFDPVNKSREENYANVPDGVSTRSWTELVDYWLLPEAMGKSEMGKNARALQGNKHNSGATSFANRRVDM
;
A
#
# COMPACT_ATOMS: atom_id res chain seq x y z
N MET A 1 4.15 -13.16 21.01
CA MET A 1 4.86 -14.12 20.13
C MET A 1 6.19 -13.60 19.58
N ILE A 2 6.37 -12.30 19.26
CA ILE A 2 7.69 -11.75 18.82
C ILE A 2 8.58 -11.28 19.99
N ARG A 3 8.03 -10.56 20.98
CA ARG A 3 8.78 -10.05 22.15
C ARG A 3 9.38 -11.12 23.09
N LYS A 4 9.01 -12.40 22.91
CA LYS A 4 9.56 -13.53 23.69
C LYS A 4 10.95 -13.96 23.17
N HIS A 5 11.25 -13.68 21.90
CA HIS A 5 12.48 -14.10 21.23
C HIS A 5 13.38 -12.93 20.81
N PHE A 6 12.88 -11.70 20.89
CA PHE A 6 13.60 -10.49 20.49
C PHE A 6 13.49 -9.42 21.57
N VAL A 7 14.63 -8.97 22.09
CA VAL A 7 14.74 -7.75 22.89
C VAL A 7 14.66 -6.58 21.93
N LEU A 8 13.46 -6.01 21.77
CA LEU A 8 13.28 -4.79 21.02
C LEU A 8 13.75 -3.62 21.89
N PRO A 9 14.66 -2.75 21.40
CA PRO A 9 14.98 -1.52 22.12
C PRO A 9 13.70 -0.72 22.34
N ASP A 10 13.41 -0.29 23.56
CA ASP A 10 12.31 0.66 23.77
C ASP A 10 12.73 2.01 23.22
N GLY A 11 11.90 2.58 22.35
CA GLY A 11 12.09 3.95 21.91
C GLY A 11 11.36 4.33 20.63
N PRO A 12 11.27 5.64 20.35
CA PRO A 12 10.66 6.19 19.13
C PRO A 12 11.25 5.61 17.83
N LEU A 13 12.53 5.21 17.85
CA LEU A 13 13.24 4.69 16.68
C LEU A 13 12.76 3.30 16.26
N VAL A 14 12.46 2.40 17.20
CA VAL A 14 11.98 1.05 16.90
C VAL A 14 10.54 1.07 16.40
N ASN A 15 9.70 1.93 16.99
CA ASN A 15 8.35 2.16 16.49
C ASN A 15 8.37 2.73 15.06
N LYS A 16 9.25 3.70 14.79
CA LYS A 16 9.44 4.24 13.43
C LYS A 16 9.89 3.16 12.45
N ALA A 17 10.85 2.31 12.83
CA ALA A 17 11.32 1.21 11.99
C ALA A 17 10.20 0.20 11.70
N LEU A 18 9.38 -0.13 12.70
CA LEU A 18 8.25 -1.06 12.57
C LEU A 18 7.18 -0.48 11.64
N VAL A 19 6.79 0.79 11.83
CA VAL A 19 5.83 1.49 10.95
C VAL A 19 6.33 1.51 9.51
N MET A 20 7.59 1.89 9.27
CA MET A 20 8.17 1.87 7.92
C MET A 20 8.13 0.48 7.27
N ARG A 21 8.32 -0.58 8.07
CA ARG A 21 8.30 -1.97 7.57
C ARG A 21 6.88 -2.46 7.29
N ILE A 22 5.88 -2.00 8.04
CA ILE A 22 4.47 -2.43 7.90
C ILE A 22 3.73 -1.61 6.84
N ASP A 23 4.07 -0.33 6.67
CA ASP A 23 3.40 0.57 5.72
C ASP A 23 3.38 0.02 4.30
N LYS A 24 4.51 -0.50 3.81
CA LYS A 24 4.59 -1.03 2.44
C LYS A 24 3.73 -2.30 2.25
N PRO A 25 3.85 -3.35 3.07
CA PRO A 25 2.92 -4.49 3.04
C PRO A 25 1.45 -4.07 3.14
N TRP A 26 1.12 -3.14 4.04
CA TRP A 26 -0.23 -2.65 4.24
C TRP A 26 -0.78 -1.95 3.00
N ASN A 27 -0.03 -1.01 2.43
CA ASN A 27 -0.42 -0.31 1.20
C ASN A 27 -0.57 -1.26 0.01
N ASN A 28 0.33 -2.24 -0.12
CA ASN A 28 0.23 -3.27 -1.15
C ASN A 28 -1.01 -4.15 -0.96
N HIS A 29 -1.34 -4.52 0.28
CA HIS A 29 -2.53 -5.30 0.58
C HIS A 29 -3.80 -4.52 0.21
N ARG A 30 -3.95 -3.26 0.66
CA ARG A 30 -5.07 -2.40 0.28
C ARG A 30 -5.19 -2.21 -1.24
N TYR A 31 -4.07 -2.04 -1.93
CA TYR A 31 -4.06 -1.92 -3.39
C TYR A 31 -4.61 -3.17 -4.08
N LYS A 32 -4.18 -4.38 -3.64
CA LYS A 32 -4.72 -5.64 -4.17
C LYS A 32 -6.22 -5.76 -3.93
N LEU A 33 -6.68 -5.46 -2.72
CA LEU A 33 -8.11 -5.47 -2.41
C LEU A 33 -8.89 -4.51 -3.32
N LYS A 34 -8.41 -3.28 -3.49
CA LYS A 34 -9.04 -2.29 -4.37
C LYS A 34 -9.10 -2.77 -5.82
N ARG A 35 -8.02 -3.37 -6.32
CA ARG A 35 -7.92 -3.83 -7.71
C ARG A 35 -8.85 -5.03 -7.98
N ASP A 36 -8.92 -5.97 -7.05
CA ASP A 36 -9.56 -7.27 -7.29
C ASP A 36 -11.05 -7.28 -6.92
N PHE A 37 -11.48 -6.46 -5.95
CA PHE A 37 -12.82 -6.54 -5.36
C PHE A 37 -13.63 -5.24 -5.40
N PHE A 38 -13.00 -4.09 -5.64
CA PHE A 38 -13.71 -2.81 -5.70
C PHE A 38 -13.91 -2.35 -7.14
N ASP A 39 -15.17 -2.18 -7.55
CA ASP A 39 -15.55 -1.69 -8.87
C ASP A 39 -16.51 -0.50 -8.71
N PRO A 40 -16.00 0.74 -8.69
CA PRO A 40 -16.84 1.92 -8.54
C PRO A 40 -17.58 2.32 -9.83
N VAL A 41 -17.29 1.67 -10.97
CA VAL A 41 -17.87 2.05 -12.27
C VAL A 41 -19.11 1.22 -12.56
N ASN A 42 -19.05 -0.09 -12.32
CA ASN A 42 -20.13 -1.00 -12.68
C ASN A 42 -20.97 -1.46 -11.48
N LYS A 43 -20.52 -1.24 -10.24
CA LYS A 43 -21.24 -1.67 -9.03
C LYS A 43 -21.67 -0.48 -8.19
N SER A 44 -22.84 -0.59 -7.57
CA SER A 44 -23.31 0.34 -6.55
C SER A 44 -22.42 0.32 -5.30
N ARG A 45 -22.63 1.28 -4.40
CA ARG A 45 -21.92 1.33 -3.12
C ARG A 45 -22.23 0.08 -2.27
N GLU A 46 -23.50 -0.31 -2.24
CA GLU A 46 -24.01 -1.46 -1.49
C GLU A 46 -23.49 -2.78 -2.07
N GLU A 47 -23.44 -2.90 -3.39
CA GLU A 47 -22.86 -4.07 -4.06
C GLU A 47 -21.36 -4.18 -3.79
N ASN A 48 -20.64 -3.06 -3.75
CA ASN A 48 -19.24 -3.04 -3.33
C ASN A 48 -19.06 -3.44 -1.87
N TYR A 49 -19.93 -3.00 -0.95
CA TYR A 49 -19.89 -3.44 0.45
C TYR A 49 -20.14 -4.94 0.61
N ALA A 50 -21.05 -5.51 -0.18
CA ALA A 50 -21.35 -6.93 -0.14
C ALA A 50 -20.20 -7.80 -0.67
N ASN A 51 -19.33 -7.26 -1.52
CA ASN A 51 -18.18 -7.96 -2.09
C ASN A 51 -16.98 -8.05 -1.11
N VAL A 52 -17.21 -8.58 0.09
CA VAL A 52 -16.20 -8.70 1.15
C VAL A 52 -15.18 -9.80 0.81
N PRO A 53 -13.88 -9.50 0.75
CA PRO A 53 -12.85 -10.51 0.48
C PRO A 53 -12.60 -11.45 1.66
N ASP A 54 -12.26 -12.71 1.38
CA ASP A 54 -11.89 -13.69 2.41
C ASP A 54 -10.76 -13.20 3.31
N GLY A 55 -10.94 -13.35 4.62
CA GLY A 55 -9.96 -12.93 5.63
C GLY A 55 -9.97 -11.44 5.96
N VAL A 56 -10.87 -10.64 5.36
CA VAL A 56 -11.10 -9.24 5.71
C VAL A 56 -12.41 -9.11 6.47
N SER A 57 -12.42 -8.36 7.58
CA SER A 57 -13.66 -8.12 8.31
C SER A 57 -14.58 -7.19 7.53
N THR A 58 -15.90 -7.43 7.59
CA THR A 58 -16.90 -6.58 6.93
C THR A 58 -16.75 -5.11 7.30
N ARG A 59 -16.53 -4.81 8.59
CA ARG A 59 -16.33 -3.43 9.06
C ARG A 59 -15.12 -2.77 8.42
N SER A 60 -13.98 -3.45 8.41
CA SER A 60 -12.76 -2.92 7.77
C SER A 60 -12.93 -2.75 6.26
N TRP A 61 -13.69 -3.63 5.62
CA TRP A 61 -14.00 -3.52 4.21
C TRP A 61 -14.89 -2.32 3.90
N THR A 62 -15.97 -2.12 4.65
CA THR A 62 -16.88 -0.97 4.46
C THR A 62 -16.14 0.36 4.66
N GLU A 63 -15.27 0.44 5.67
CA GLU A 63 -14.42 1.63 5.91
C GLU A 63 -13.46 1.90 4.73
N LEU A 64 -12.91 0.86 4.09
CA LEU A 64 -12.05 1.02 2.92
C LEU A 64 -12.82 1.47 1.68
N VAL A 65 -14.00 0.88 1.43
CA VAL A 65 -14.88 1.26 0.32
C VAL A 65 -15.29 2.73 0.48
N ASP A 66 -15.69 3.14 1.68
CA ASP A 66 -16.01 4.54 2.00
C ASP A 66 -14.84 5.47 1.72
N TYR A 67 -13.67 5.12 2.24
CA TYR A 67 -12.46 5.89 2.02
C TYR A 67 -12.14 6.05 0.53
N TRP A 68 -12.30 5.02 -0.30
CA TRP A 68 -12.02 5.11 -1.73
C TRP A 68 -13.05 5.92 -2.52
N LEU A 69 -14.28 6.02 -2.01
CA LEU A 69 -15.35 6.83 -2.58
C LEU A 69 -15.30 8.29 -2.12
N LEU A 70 -14.47 8.64 -1.13
CA LEU A 70 -14.28 10.05 -0.75
C LEU A 70 -13.72 10.86 -1.93
N PRO A 71 -14.31 12.03 -2.25
CA PRO A 71 -13.85 12.86 -3.37
C PRO A 71 -12.36 13.22 -3.29
N GLU A 72 -11.85 13.48 -2.09
CA GLU A 72 -10.44 13.77 -1.86
C GLU A 72 -9.53 12.57 -2.21
N ALA A 73 -9.94 11.36 -1.82
CA ALA A 73 -9.18 10.14 -2.10
C ALA A 73 -9.20 9.79 -3.59
N MET A 74 -10.34 10.00 -4.25
CA MET A 74 -10.46 9.88 -5.71
C MET A 74 -9.56 10.89 -6.41
N GLY A 75 -9.59 12.17 -6.02
CA GLY A 75 -8.74 13.22 -6.58
C GLY A 75 -7.25 12.90 -6.45
N LYS A 76 -6.81 12.44 -5.28
CA LYS A 76 -5.42 11.97 -5.07
C LYS A 76 -5.07 10.78 -5.96
N SER A 77 -6.00 9.84 -6.13
CA SER A 77 -5.81 8.68 -7.00
C SER A 77 -5.64 9.09 -8.47
N GLU A 78 -6.48 10.00 -8.97
CA GLU A 78 -6.40 10.50 -10.34
C GLU A 78 -5.13 11.32 -10.58
N MET A 79 -4.76 12.22 -9.66
CA MET A 79 -3.48 12.93 -9.73
C MET A 79 -2.30 11.96 -9.79
N GLY A 80 -2.31 10.89 -8.99
CA GLY A 80 -1.28 9.86 -9.02
C GLY A 80 -1.22 9.10 -10.34
N LYS A 81 -2.37 8.73 -10.93
CA LYS A 81 -2.43 8.10 -12.26
C LYS A 81 -1.88 9.02 -13.34
N ASN A 82 -2.28 10.28 -13.35
CA ASN A 82 -1.83 11.28 -14.32
C ASN A 82 -0.32 11.51 -14.22
N ALA A 83 0.21 11.68 -13.01
CA ALA A 83 1.65 11.82 -12.80
C ALA A 83 2.42 10.59 -13.31
N ARG A 84 1.91 9.38 -13.09
CA ARG A 84 2.52 8.13 -13.59
C ARG A 84 2.45 7.99 -15.10
N ALA A 85 1.35 8.42 -15.72
CA ALA A 85 1.20 8.41 -17.18
C ALA A 85 2.19 9.37 -17.86
N LEU A 86 2.51 10.50 -17.22
CA LEU A 86 3.49 11.48 -17.70
C LEU A 86 4.96 11.08 -17.43
N GLN A 87 5.22 10.07 -16.59
CA GLN A 87 6.59 9.60 -16.33
C GLN A 87 7.14 8.84 -17.54
N GLY A 88 7.92 9.50 -18.40
CA GLY A 88 8.52 8.92 -19.60
C GLY A 88 9.69 7.94 -19.34
N ASN A 89 10.48 8.15 -18.28
CA ASN A 89 11.63 7.31 -17.96
C ASN A 89 11.49 6.67 -16.57
N LYS A 90 11.31 5.35 -16.55
CA LYS A 90 11.40 4.56 -15.32
C LYS A 90 12.88 4.27 -15.07
N HIS A 91 13.48 4.98 -14.11
CA HIS A 91 14.85 4.69 -13.69
C HIS A 91 14.90 3.27 -13.08
N ASN A 92 15.30 2.29 -13.89
CA ASN A 92 15.47 0.88 -13.49
C ASN A 92 16.88 0.58 -12.98
N SER A 93 17.79 1.56 -13.03
CA SER A 93 19.08 1.49 -12.39
C SER A 93 18.84 1.41 -10.90
N GLY A 94 18.76 0.19 -10.38
CA GLY A 94 18.81 -0.06 -8.95
C GLY A 94 20.03 0.64 -8.35
N ALA A 95 20.07 0.75 -7.03
CA ALA A 95 21.32 1.12 -6.38
C ALA A 95 22.40 0.13 -6.86
N THR A 96 23.38 0.59 -7.64
CA THR A 96 24.56 -0.21 -7.96
C THR A 96 25.09 -0.71 -6.62
N SER A 97 25.04 -2.03 -6.41
CA SER A 97 25.49 -2.59 -5.15
C SER A 97 26.95 -2.16 -4.93
N PHE A 98 27.34 -1.91 -3.68
CA PHE A 98 28.74 -1.60 -3.37
C PHE A 98 29.70 -2.69 -3.88
N ALA A 99 29.23 -3.93 -4.08
CA ALA A 99 29.98 -5.01 -4.68
C ALA A 99 30.35 -4.75 -6.14
N ASN A 100 29.44 -4.22 -6.96
CA ASN A 100 29.72 -3.92 -8.37
C ASN A 100 30.68 -2.73 -8.50
N ARG A 101 30.58 -1.75 -7.58
CA ARG A 101 31.43 -0.55 -7.58
C ARG A 101 32.91 -0.82 -7.27
N ARG A 102 33.26 -2.02 -6.78
CA ARG A 102 34.66 -2.45 -6.53
C ARG A 102 35.29 -3.16 -7.73
N VAL A 103 34.49 -3.58 -8.70
CA VAL A 103 34.94 -4.25 -9.93
C VAL A 103 35.21 -3.23 -11.04
N ASP A 104 34.51 -2.09 -11.01
CA ASP A 104 34.68 -0.97 -11.95
C ASP A 104 35.76 0.05 -11.52
N MET A 105 36.58 -0.27 -10.50
CA MET A 105 37.65 0.60 -9.98
C MET A 105 39.03 -0.01 -10.19
#